data_AF-K1RY51-F1
#
_entry.id   AF-K1RY51-F1
#
_cell.length_a   1.000
_cell.length_b   1.000
_cell.length_c   1.000
_cell.angle_alpha   90.00
_cell.angle_beta   90.00
_cell.angle_gamma   90.00
#
_symmetry.space_group_name_H-M   'P 1'
#
loop_
_entity.id
_entity.type
_entity.pdbx_description
1 polymer ?
#
loop_
_entity_poly.entity_id
_entity_poly.type
_entity_poly.pdbx_seq_one_letter_code
_entity_poly.pdbx_strand_id
1 'polypeptide(L)'
;ATDSTEFEKSIRIPFQKDGFDDKISYRVINAANYGVPQIRQRFICIGVKKNLPDFEFPEETHSENGTEGKRKWVTCGEVIGDIDYDLPEDKDRLAGSKHKHLLPLVPPGDNYLFFTEKRGYPTPLFKWRSRYWSFLLKLSPQKPSWTIQASFSNNMGPFHWKNRFLRIQEIQRIQTFPDDYIFLGNF
;
A
#
# COMPACT_ATOMS: atom_id res chain seq x y z
N ALA A 1 14.28 3.06 -22.24
CA ALA A 1 13.46 4.22 -21.88
C ALA A 1 12.28 4.22 -22.83
N THR A 2 11.06 4.07 -22.33
CA THR A 2 9.84 4.24 -23.13
C THR A 2 9.80 5.70 -23.58
N ASP A 3 9.66 5.91 -24.88
CA ASP A 3 9.56 7.24 -25.47
C ASP A 3 8.33 7.94 -24.87
N SER A 4 8.54 9.07 -24.17
CA SER A 4 7.47 9.83 -23.53
C SER A 4 6.36 10.17 -24.51
N THR A 5 6.72 10.33 -25.79
CA THR A 5 5.83 10.61 -26.90
C THR A 5 4.88 9.44 -27.21
N GLU A 6 5.35 8.20 -27.07
CA GLU A 6 4.56 6.99 -27.31
C GLU A 6 3.56 6.74 -26.18
N PHE A 7 3.99 6.98 -24.94
CA PHE A 7 3.12 6.93 -23.76
C PHE A 7 1.99 7.96 -23.85
N GLU A 8 2.30 9.22 -24.17
CA GLU A 8 1.27 10.26 -24.34
C GLU A 8 0.28 9.92 -25.44
N LYS A 9 0.75 9.38 -26.57
CA LYS A 9 -0.12 8.92 -27.66
C LYS A 9 -1.05 7.80 -27.18
N SER A 10 -0.53 6.82 -26.44
CA SER A 10 -1.34 5.71 -25.91
C SER A 10 -2.45 6.17 -24.96
N ILE A 11 -2.24 7.27 -24.24
CA ILE A 11 -3.25 7.88 -23.38
C ILE A 11 -4.26 8.66 -24.23
N ARG A 12 -3.80 9.49 -25.17
CA ARG A 12 -4.68 10.40 -25.91
C ARG A 12 -5.59 9.71 -26.93
N ILE A 13 -5.11 8.68 -27.62
CA ILE A 13 -5.84 8.02 -28.72
C ILE A 13 -7.22 7.48 -28.29
N PRO A 14 -7.37 6.77 -27.15
CA PRO A 14 -8.68 6.33 -26.67
C PRO A 14 -9.65 7.50 -26.43
N PHE A 15 -9.19 8.56 -25.74
CA PHE A 15 -10.01 9.72 -25.39
C PHE A 15 -10.39 10.58 -26.60
N GLN A 16 -9.54 10.62 -27.63
CA GLN A 16 -9.84 11.30 -28.89
C GLN A 16 -11.01 10.67 -29.64
N LYS A 17 -11.15 9.34 -29.60
CA LYS A 17 -12.29 8.65 -30.25
C LYS A 17 -13.62 8.98 -29.59
N ASP A 18 -13.60 9.34 -28.31
CA ASP A 18 -14.80 9.61 -27.51
C ASP A 18 -15.08 11.12 -27.32
N GLY A 19 -14.35 12.01 -28.00
CA GLY A 19 -14.60 13.46 -27.98
C GLY A 19 -14.07 14.22 -26.75
N PHE A 20 -13.04 13.70 -26.09
CA PHE A 20 -12.32 14.32 -24.96
C PHE A 20 -10.94 14.87 -25.36
N ASP A 21 -10.73 15.02 -26.66
CA ASP A 21 -9.51 15.23 -27.42
C ASP A 21 -8.59 16.37 -26.93
N ASP A 22 -9.15 17.44 -26.35
CA ASP A 22 -8.41 18.68 -26.06
C ASP A 22 -8.11 18.90 -24.57
N LYS A 23 -8.82 18.22 -23.65
CA LYS A 23 -8.75 18.47 -22.20
C LYS A 23 -8.50 17.19 -21.42
N ILE A 24 -7.25 16.74 -21.44
CA ILE A 24 -6.79 15.55 -20.73
C ILE A 24 -5.70 15.95 -19.72
N SER A 25 -5.93 15.61 -18.46
CA SER A 25 -4.97 15.78 -17.36
C SER A 25 -4.60 14.40 -16.82
N TYR A 26 -3.31 14.13 -16.60
CA TYR A 26 -2.86 12.86 -16.02
C TYR A 26 -1.72 13.06 -15.01
N ARG A 27 -1.65 12.19 -14.00
CA ARG A 27 -0.59 12.23 -12.97
C ARG A 27 -0.42 10.84 -12.33
N VAL A 28 0.81 10.49 -11.96
CA VAL A 28 1.04 9.40 -11.01
C VAL A 28 0.98 9.98 -9.60
N ILE A 29 0.00 9.54 -8.81
CA ILE A 29 -0.20 10.00 -7.43
C ILE A 29 0.22 8.91 -6.44
N ASN A 30 0.76 9.28 -5.29
CA ASN A 30 0.93 8.37 -4.15
C ASN A 30 -0.14 8.67 -3.09
N ALA A 31 -0.97 7.68 -2.74
CA ALA A 31 -2.05 7.86 -1.77
C ALA A 31 -1.56 8.40 -0.40
N ALA A 32 -0.35 8.05 0.02
CA ALA A 32 0.28 8.57 1.23
C ALA A 32 0.41 10.10 1.24
N ASN A 33 0.62 10.73 0.08
CA ASN A 33 0.71 12.19 -0.05
C ASN A 33 -0.66 12.90 0.14
N TYR A 34 -1.75 12.14 0.23
CA TYR A 34 -3.10 12.64 0.45
C TYR A 34 -3.69 12.20 1.80
N GLY A 35 -2.86 11.61 2.68
CA GLY A 35 -3.25 11.25 4.05
C GLY A 35 -3.76 9.82 4.24
N VAL A 36 -3.78 9.02 3.17
CA VAL A 36 -4.06 7.59 3.30
C VAL A 36 -2.82 6.91 3.90
N PRO A 37 -2.92 6.11 4.97
CA PRO A 37 -1.77 5.44 5.60
C PRO A 37 -1.32 4.23 4.77
N GLN A 38 -1.11 4.42 3.47
CA GLN A 38 -0.65 3.42 2.52
C GLN A 38 0.19 4.04 1.39
N ILE A 39 1.40 3.50 1.19
CA ILE A 39 2.24 3.80 0.02
C ILE A 39 1.67 3.03 -1.18
N ARG A 40 0.95 3.75 -2.05
CA ARG A 40 0.28 3.20 -3.23
C ARG A 40 0.29 4.22 -4.36
N GLN A 41 1.15 3.97 -5.34
CA GLN A 41 1.20 4.78 -6.55
C GLN A 41 0.12 4.36 -7.55
N ARG A 42 -0.62 5.31 -8.09
CA ARG A 42 -1.63 5.08 -9.12
C ARG A 42 -1.50 6.12 -10.22
N PHE A 43 -1.52 5.67 -11.47
CA PHE A 43 -1.70 6.54 -12.61
C PHE A 43 -3.18 6.90 -12.71
N ILE A 44 -3.48 8.20 -12.68
CA ILE A 44 -4.83 8.74 -12.84
C ILE A 44 -4.83 9.60 -14.10
N CYS A 45 -5.80 9.36 -14.97
CA CYS A 45 -6.02 10.13 -16.20
C CYS A 45 -7.48 10.57 -16.24
N ILE A 46 -7.70 11.86 -16.49
CA ILE A 46 -9.01 12.50 -16.46
C ILE A 46 -9.18 13.25 -17.77
N GLY A 47 -10.22 12.88 -18.52
CA GLY A 47 -10.69 13.59 -19.70
C GLY A 47 -11.91 14.43 -19.37
N VAL A 48 -11.93 15.69 -19.82
CA VAL A 48 -13.01 16.64 -19.55
C VAL A 48 -13.67 17.06 -20.86
N LYS A 49 -15.00 17.19 -20.87
CA LYS A 49 -15.74 17.66 -22.05
C LYS A 49 -15.36 19.11 -22.36
N LYS A 50 -15.32 19.48 -23.65
CA LYS A 50 -14.85 20.80 -24.12
C LYS A 50 -15.54 22.00 -23.43
N ASN A 51 -16.83 21.86 -23.12
CA ASN A 51 -17.66 22.90 -22.49
C ASN A 51 -17.48 23.04 -20.96
N LEU A 52 -16.64 22.22 -20.33
CA LEU A 52 -16.34 22.27 -18.90
C LEU A 52 -14.93 22.85 -18.66
N PRO A 53 -14.67 23.42 -17.47
CA PRO A 53 -13.33 23.92 -17.11
C PRO A 53 -12.29 22.79 -17.07
N ASP A 54 -11.02 23.14 -17.21
CA ASP A 54 -9.93 22.16 -17.15
C ASP A 54 -9.83 21.52 -15.76
N PHE A 55 -9.46 20.23 -15.72
CA PHE A 55 -9.28 19.54 -14.45
C PHE A 55 -7.89 19.81 -13.88
N GLU A 56 -7.86 20.32 -12.65
CA GLU A 56 -6.67 20.44 -11.83
C GLU A 56 -6.65 19.37 -10.76
N PHE A 57 -5.51 18.68 -10.62
CA PHE A 57 -5.34 17.72 -9.53
C PHE A 57 -5.30 18.46 -8.20
N PRO A 58 -5.89 17.90 -7.12
CA PRO A 58 -5.74 18.46 -5.80
C PRO A 58 -4.27 18.49 -5.39
N GLU A 59 -3.89 19.51 -4.62
CA GLU A 59 -2.57 19.60 -4.04
C GLU A 59 -2.34 18.51 -3.00
N GLU A 60 -1.10 18.04 -2.92
CA GLU A 60 -0.70 17.05 -1.93
C GLU A 60 -0.72 17.67 -0.53
N THR A 61 -1.36 16.99 0.41
CA THR A 61 -1.53 17.48 1.78
C THR A 61 -0.51 16.89 2.76
N HIS A 62 0.21 15.84 2.35
CA HIS A 62 1.18 15.12 3.16
C HIS A 62 2.47 14.82 2.39
N SER A 63 3.56 14.61 3.11
CA SER A 63 4.85 14.15 2.59
C SER A 63 5.52 13.20 3.59
N GLU A 64 6.52 12.43 3.14
CA GLU A 64 7.21 11.44 3.98
C GLU A 64 7.77 12.04 5.28
N ASN A 65 8.30 13.25 5.18
CA ASN A 65 8.96 13.95 6.28
C ASN A 65 8.17 15.17 6.81
N GLY A 66 7.00 15.47 6.26
CA GLY A 66 6.22 16.66 6.65
C GLY A 66 6.91 17.98 6.28
N THR A 67 7.56 18.02 5.11
CA THR A 67 8.26 19.20 4.57
C THR A 67 7.35 20.05 3.68
N GLU A 68 7.78 21.28 3.37
CA GLU A 68 7.08 22.19 2.42
C GLU A 68 5.65 22.56 2.85
N GLY A 69 5.40 22.70 4.15
CA GLY A 69 4.07 23.02 4.69
C GLY A 69 3.08 21.86 4.64
N LYS A 70 3.50 20.65 4.23
CA LYS A 70 2.68 19.44 4.22
C LYS A 70 2.77 18.71 5.56
N ARG A 71 1.74 17.95 5.91
CA ARG A 71 1.76 17.07 7.09
C ARG A 71 2.67 15.86 6.86
N LYS A 72 3.20 15.27 7.92
CA LYS A 72 3.92 13.99 7.81
C LYS A 72 2.93 12.88 7.41
N TRP A 73 3.37 11.92 6.60
CA TRP A 73 2.56 10.75 6.27
C TRP A 73 1.97 10.07 7.51
N VAL A 74 0.69 9.70 7.41
CA VAL A 74 -0.04 8.97 8.44
C VAL A 74 0.47 7.54 8.51
N THR A 75 0.77 7.09 9.71
CA THR A 75 1.33 5.77 9.99
C THR A 75 0.24 4.75 10.31
N CYS A 76 0.55 3.46 10.17
CA CYS A 76 -0.38 2.41 10.58
C CYS A 76 -0.68 2.48 12.09
N GLY A 77 0.29 2.82 12.92
CA GLY A 77 0.10 2.91 14.37
C GLY A 77 -0.93 3.98 14.74
N GLU A 78 -0.97 5.10 14.01
CA GLU A 78 -1.97 6.16 14.22
C GLU A 78 -3.40 5.72 13.90
N VAL A 79 -3.60 4.82 12.93
CA VAL A 79 -4.95 4.47 12.43
C VAL A 79 -5.51 3.17 12.99
N ILE A 80 -4.67 2.24 13.42
CA ILE A 80 -5.13 0.95 13.96
C ILE A 80 -4.62 0.67 15.38
N GLY A 81 -3.84 1.56 15.98
CA GLY A 81 -3.26 1.36 17.31
C GLY A 81 -4.29 1.28 18.44
N ASP A 82 -5.43 1.96 18.31
CA ASP A 82 -6.54 1.92 19.27
C ASP A 82 -7.35 0.60 19.20
N ILE A 83 -7.26 -0.12 18.07
CA ILE A 83 -7.88 -1.46 17.90
C ILE A 83 -6.84 -2.60 17.95
N ASP A 84 -5.59 -2.30 18.33
CA ASP A 84 -4.51 -3.29 18.46
C ASP A 84 -4.54 -4.03 19.81
N TYR A 85 -5.65 -4.71 20.08
CA TYR A 85 -5.80 -5.63 21.22
C TYR A 85 -5.83 -7.09 20.77
N ASP A 86 -5.40 -7.98 21.65
CA ASP A 86 -5.35 -9.41 21.37
C ASP A 86 -6.75 -10.02 21.47
N LEU A 87 -7.11 -10.84 20.48
CA LEU A 87 -8.35 -11.60 20.46
C LEU A 87 -8.06 -13.10 20.47
N PRO A 88 -8.90 -13.95 21.10
CA PRO A 88 -8.69 -15.40 21.08
C PRO A 88 -8.51 -15.98 19.67
N GLU A 89 -9.26 -15.47 18.69
CA GLU A 89 -9.26 -15.93 17.30
C GLU A 89 -7.96 -15.58 16.55
N ASP A 90 -7.13 -14.66 17.07
CA ASP A 90 -5.85 -14.32 16.46
C ASP A 90 -4.88 -15.51 16.46
N LYS A 91 -5.04 -16.44 17.42
CA LYS A 91 -4.23 -17.66 17.52
C LYS A 91 -4.41 -18.56 16.29
N ASP A 92 -5.57 -18.51 15.67
CA ASP A 92 -5.89 -19.29 14.47
C ASP A 92 -5.52 -18.54 13.16
N ARG A 93 -5.10 -17.27 13.27
CA ARG A 93 -4.77 -16.38 12.13
C ARG A 93 -3.27 -16.18 11.95
N LEU A 94 -2.46 -17.16 12.33
CA LEU A 94 -1.01 -17.11 12.15
C LEU A 94 -0.63 -17.16 10.67
N ALA A 95 0.23 -16.25 10.25
CA ALA A 95 0.73 -16.16 8.89
C ALA A 95 2.07 -16.92 8.70
N GLY A 96 2.44 -17.16 7.44
CA GLY A 96 3.75 -17.67 7.04
C GLY A 96 3.82 -19.17 6.74
N SER A 97 2.71 -19.91 6.79
CA SER A 97 2.64 -21.37 6.51
C SER A 97 3.84 -22.16 7.07
N LYS A 98 4.69 -22.75 6.19
CA LYS A 98 5.88 -23.52 6.59
C LYS A 98 6.99 -22.68 7.25
N HIS A 99 6.98 -21.36 7.02
CA HIS A 99 7.93 -20.40 7.59
C HIS A 99 7.29 -19.56 8.71
N LYS A 100 6.14 -19.98 9.27
CA LYS A 100 5.46 -19.26 10.35
C LYS A 100 6.39 -18.96 11.54
N HIS A 101 7.33 -19.85 11.84
CA HIS A 101 8.30 -19.70 12.91
C HIS A 101 9.31 -18.56 12.67
N LEU A 102 9.50 -18.13 11.42
CA LEU A 102 10.37 -17.00 11.06
C LEU A 102 9.67 -15.66 11.20
N LEU A 103 8.35 -15.58 11.02
CA LEU A 103 7.62 -14.31 11.03
C LEU A 103 7.80 -13.51 12.34
N PRO A 104 7.76 -14.12 13.55
CA PRO A 104 8.06 -13.42 14.80
C PRO A 104 9.46 -12.79 14.87
N LEU A 105 10.43 -13.36 14.15
CA LEU A 105 11.80 -12.87 14.12
C LEU A 105 11.98 -11.70 13.15
N VAL A 106 11.03 -11.48 12.22
CA VAL A 106 11.05 -10.35 11.29
C VAL A 106 10.67 -9.07 12.05
N PRO A 107 11.52 -8.01 12.04
CA PRO A 107 11.18 -6.73 12.63
C PRO A 107 9.97 -6.07 11.94
N PRO A 108 9.18 -5.22 12.64
CA PRO A 108 8.12 -4.44 12.01
C PRO A 108 8.62 -3.60 10.83
N GLY A 109 7.91 -3.64 9.71
CA GLY A 109 8.27 -2.92 8.48
C GLY A 109 9.33 -3.60 7.60
N ASP A 110 9.82 -4.78 7.99
CA ASP A 110 10.76 -5.59 7.18
C ASP A 110 10.07 -6.86 6.63
N ASN A 111 10.85 -7.66 5.91
CA ASN A 111 10.42 -8.90 5.27
C ASN A 111 11.52 -9.98 5.38
N TYR A 112 11.41 -11.05 4.59
CA TYR A 112 12.40 -12.14 4.58
C TYR A 112 13.84 -11.72 4.30
N LEU A 113 14.07 -10.56 3.67
CA LEU A 113 15.41 -10.04 3.41
C LEU A 113 16.18 -9.82 4.71
N PHE A 114 15.49 -9.62 5.84
CA PHE A 114 16.08 -9.59 7.18
C PHE A 114 16.99 -10.80 7.45
N PHE A 115 16.66 -11.99 6.95
CA PHE A 115 17.46 -13.21 7.14
C PHE A 115 18.52 -13.44 6.06
N THR A 116 18.95 -12.39 5.35
CA THR A 116 19.96 -12.50 4.29
C THR A 116 21.30 -11.94 4.75
N GLU A 117 22.39 -12.47 4.20
CA GLU A 117 23.75 -11.97 4.44
C GLU A 117 23.88 -10.47 4.17
N LYS A 118 23.22 -9.96 3.11
CA LYS A 118 23.23 -8.53 2.77
C LYS A 118 22.61 -7.62 3.81
N ARG A 119 21.75 -8.16 4.68
CA ARG A 119 21.19 -7.44 5.83
C ARG A 119 21.96 -7.73 7.13
N GLY A 120 23.08 -8.43 7.04
CA GLY A 120 23.96 -8.74 8.17
C GLY A 120 23.46 -9.88 9.06
N TYR A 121 22.57 -10.75 8.57
CA TYR A 121 22.05 -11.85 9.39
C TYR A 121 23.14 -12.92 9.61
N PRO A 122 23.46 -13.30 10.86
CA PRO A 122 24.60 -14.17 11.16
C PRO A 122 24.55 -15.56 10.51
N THR A 123 23.35 -16.11 10.32
CA THR A 123 23.14 -17.43 9.68
C THR A 123 22.09 -17.27 8.58
N PRO A 124 22.48 -16.84 7.36
CA PRO A 124 21.53 -16.50 6.31
C PRO A 124 20.61 -17.68 5.94
N LEU A 125 19.30 -17.45 5.98
CA LEU A 125 18.28 -18.45 5.64
C LEU A 125 17.79 -18.33 4.20
N PHE A 126 17.98 -17.16 3.58
CA PHE A 126 17.57 -16.89 2.21
C PHE A 126 18.71 -16.23 1.42
N LYS A 127 18.72 -16.47 0.10
CA LYS A 127 19.57 -15.71 -0.84
C LYS A 127 18.90 -14.37 -1.14
N TRP A 128 19.71 -13.34 -1.40
CA TRP A 128 19.21 -12.02 -1.78
C TRP A 128 18.28 -12.10 -3.00
N ARG A 129 17.08 -11.52 -2.91
CA ARG A 129 16.05 -11.52 -3.97
C ARG A 129 15.63 -12.92 -4.47
N SER A 130 15.72 -13.95 -3.63
CA SER A 130 15.27 -15.32 -3.96
C SER A 130 13.77 -15.58 -3.80
N ARG A 131 13.05 -14.63 -3.20
CA ARG A 131 11.57 -14.63 -3.05
C ARG A 131 11.01 -13.26 -3.43
N TYR A 132 9.70 -13.21 -3.64
CA TYR A 132 8.99 -11.93 -3.78
C TYR A 132 9.22 -11.04 -2.56
N TRP A 133 9.34 -9.73 -2.79
CA TRP A 133 9.63 -8.78 -1.72
C TRP A 133 8.53 -8.74 -0.64
N SER A 134 7.28 -9.08 -0.98
CA SER A 134 6.18 -9.19 -0.01
C SER A 134 6.25 -10.44 0.89
N PHE A 135 7.16 -11.38 0.63
CA PHE A 135 7.26 -12.62 1.40
C PHE A 135 7.69 -12.33 2.86
N LEU A 136 6.85 -12.76 3.82
CA LEU A 136 6.96 -12.46 5.26
C LEU A 136 7.00 -10.97 5.61
N LEU A 137 6.47 -10.10 4.74
CA LEU A 137 6.42 -8.66 4.98
C LEU A 137 5.51 -8.31 6.16
N LYS A 138 6.00 -7.52 7.11
CA LYS A 138 5.21 -6.99 8.23
C LYS A 138 4.95 -5.49 8.07
N LEU A 139 3.78 -5.04 8.54
CA LEU A 139 3.55 -3.64 8.82
C LEU A 139 4.52 -3.12 9.89
N SER A 140 4.73 -1.81 9.90
CA SER A 140 5.38 -1.09 10.99
C SER A 140 4.37 -0.09 11.56
N PRO A 141 4.25 0.02 12.89
CA PRO A 141 3.42 1.05 13.50
C PRO A 141 3.93 2.48 13.19
N GLN A 142 5.20 2.63 12.80
CA GLN A 142 5.84 3.92 12.53
C GLN A 142 5.83 4.33 11.05
N LYS A 143 5.21 3.52 10.18
CA LYS A 143 5.18 3.76 8.73
C LYS A 143 3.78 3.56 8.16
N PRO A 144 3.45 4.18 7.03
CA PRO A 144 2.27 3.80 6.26
C PRO A 144 2.40 2.35 5.80
N SER A 145 1.27 1.72 5.51
CA SER A 145 1.22 0.37 4.98
C SER A 145 1.85 0.30 3.59
N TRP A 146 2.43 -0.85 3.26
CA TRP A 146 2.62 -1.20 1.85
C TRP A 146 1.28 -1.51 1.20
N THR A 147 1.26 -1.61 -0.13
CA THR A 147 0.04 -1.94 -0.86
C THR A 147 -0.57 -3.26 -0.38
N ILE A 148 -1.78 -3.19 0.18
CA ILE A 148 -2.56 -4.36 0.57
C ILE A 148 -3.13 -5.02 -0.69
N GLN A 149 -2.93 -6.33 -0.81
CA GLN A 149 -3.42 -7.14 -1.93
C GLN A 149 -4.87 -7.55 -1.70
N ALA A 150 -5.64 -7.70 -2.78
CA ALA A 150 -7.05 -8.12 -2.70
C ALA A 150 -7.21 -9.61 -2.38
N SER A 151 -6.26 -10.45 -2.82
CA SER A 151 -6.26 -11.88 -2.57
C SER A 151 -5.34 -12.26 -1.40
N PHE A 152 -5.77 -13.27 -0.65
CA PHE A 152 -5.00 -13.78 0.48
C PHE A 152 -3.88 -14.69 0.00
N SER A 153 -2.69 -14.45 0.54
CA SER A 153 -1.58 -15.38 0.45
C SER A 153 -1.07 -15.69 1.83
N ASN A 154 -0.92 -16.98 2.12
CA ASN A 154 -0.47 -17.38 3.46
C ASN A 154 0.97 -16.97 3.77
N ASN A 155 1.76 -16.57 2.78
CA ASN A 155 3.18 -16.23 2.95
C ASN A 155 3.54 -14.82 2.49
N MET A 156 2.65 -14.12 1.79
CA MET A 156 2.87 -12.76 1.32
C MET A 156 2.05 -11.80 2.16
N GLY A 157 2.74 -10.81 2.73
CA GLY A 157 2.13 -9.76 3.51
C GLY A 157 1.59 -8.61 2.66
N PRO A 158 1.31 -7.46 3.28
CA PRO A 158 1.70 -7.12 4.66
C PRO A 158 0.90 -7.88 5.73
N PHE A 159 1.61 -8.42 6.72
CA PHE A 159 1.04 -8.98 7.95
C PHE A 159 1.06 -7.94 9.07
N HIS A 160 0.21 -8.12 10.08
CA HIS A 160 0.24 -7.30 11.29
C HIS A 160 1.60 -7.43 12.01
N TRP A 161 2.06 -6.38 12.70
CA TRP A 161 3.33 -6.45 13.46
C TRP A 161 3.31 -7.49 14.59
N LYS A 162 2.12 -7.95 14.99
CA LYS A 162 1.88 -9.08 15.90
C LYS A 162 1.92 -10.47 15.24
N ASN A 163 2.40 -10.59 14.00
CA ASN A 163 2.64 -11.88 13.30
C ASN A 163 1.37 -12.64 12.90
N ARG A 164 0.29 -11.92 12.62
CA ARG A 164 -1.00 -12.45 12.15
C ARG A 164 -1.45 -11.75 10.87
N PHE A 165 -2.47 -12.29 10.21
CA PHE A 165 -3.16 -11.54 9.17
C PHE A 165 -3.81 -10.27 9.72
N LEU A 166 -3.96 -9.27 8.85
CA LEU A 166 -4.73 -8.08 9.16
C LEU A 166 -6.21 -8.44 9.27
N ARG A 167 -6.89 -7.87 10.25
CA ARG A 167 -8.34 -7.96 10.40
C ARG A 167 -9.00 -7.02 9.36
N ILE A 168 -10.25 -7.31 9.01
CA ILE A 168 -11.01 -6.49 8.05
C ILE A 168 -11.08 -5.02 8.51
N GLN A 169 -11.36 -4.79 9.80
CA GLN A 169 -11.38 -3.45 10.40
C GLN A 169 -10.03 -2.72 10.29
N GLU A 170 -8.91 -3.44 10.43
CA GLU A 170 -7.59 -2.84 10.26
C GLU A 170 -7.35 -2.44 8.80
N ILE A 171 -7.71 -3.31 7.85
CA ILE A 171 -7.60 -3.02 6.40
C ILE A 171 -8.50 -1.83 6.03
N GLN A 172 -9.73 -1.80 6.55
CA GLN A 172 -10.71 -0.72 6.36
C GLN A 172 -10.13 0.63 6.76
N ARG A 173 -9.61 0.74 7.98
CA ARG A 173 -8.99 1.98 8.48
C ARG A 173 -7.71 2.36 7.73
N ILE A 174 -6.88 1.39 7.35
CA ILE A 174 -5.69 1.65 6.53
C ILE A 174 -6.08 2.21 5.14
N GLN A 175 -7.23 1.80 4.61
CA GLN A 175 -7.79 2.33 3.37
C GLN A 175 -8.70 3.56 3.59
N THR A 176 -8.72 4.12 4.80
CA THR A 176 -9.51 5.31 5.20
C THR A 176 -11.02 5.18 5.00
N PHE A 177 -11.55 3.96 4.97
CA PHE A 177 -12.99 3.76 5.02
C PHE A 177 -13.53 4.16 6.41
N PRO A 178 -14.71 4.82 6.49
CA PRO A 178 -15.39 5.09 7.74
C PRO A 178 -15.66 3.81 8.55
N ASP A 179 -15.60 3.86 9.88
CA ASP A 179 -15.80 2.68 10.74
C ASP A 179 -17.22 2.07 10.60
N ASP A 180 -18.21 2.88 10.26
CA ASP A 180 -19.59 2.49 10.01
C ASP A 180 -19.83 1.97 8.57
N TYR A 181 -18.78 1.90 7.74
CA TYR A 181 -18.87 1.34 6.39
C TYR A 181 -19.08 -0.18 6.44
N ILE A 182 -20.21 -0.65 5.91
CA ILE A 182 -20.59 -2.07 5.93
C ILE A 182 -20.11 -2.75 4.65
N PHE A 183 -19.27 -3.78 4.79
CA PHE A 183 -18.91 -4.69 3.69
C PHE A 183 -19.87 -5.88 3.66
N LEU A 184 -20.40 -6.20 2.49
CA LEU A 184 -21.28 -7.35 2.24
C LEU A 184 -20.54 -8.41 1.42
N GLY A 185 -20.86 -9.68 1.67
CA GLY A 185 -20.32 -10.82 0.94
C GLY A 185 -19.62 -11.84 1.84
N ASN A 186 -19.15 -12.91 1.22
CA ASN A 186 -18.39 -13.96 1.89
C ASN A 186 -16.90 -13.81 1.60
N PHE A 187 -16.10 -14.25 2.55
CA PHE A 187 -14.66 -14.33 2.45
C PHE A 187 -14.21 -15.69 1.88
#